data_AF-A0A7G9W6Q9-F1
#
_entry.id   AF-A0A7G9W6Q9-F1
#
_cell.length_a   1.000
_cell.length_b   1.000
_cell.length_c   1.000
_cell.angle_alpha   90.00
_cell.angle_beta   90.00
_cell.angle_gamma   90.00
#
_symmetry.space_group_name_H-M   'P 1'
#
loop_
_entity.id
_entity.type
_entity.pdbx_description
1 polymer ?
#
loop_
_entity_poly.entity_id
_entity_poly.type
_entity_poly.pdbx_seq_one_letter_code
_entity_poly.pdbx_strand_id
1 'polypeptide(L)'
;MDSFNGLIFDEQESWVDTLPSYQKNRIKQILSSGKSPKETAILWLTASPQNTAPFGTIKGENIFLEKVEEELEGLICGDEKYDDYRKKLSSEVNLSKGYAIGLISSAIAPVVGSSGAFIAPVIALLLVGMGKIALNAWCESCKEKRNRRLEKIVGEE
;
A
#
# COMPACT_ATOMS: atom_id res chain seq x y z
N MET A 1 5.89 3.02 -15.66
CA MET A 1 4.80 3.27 -14.68
C MET A 1 3.63 2.32 -14.88
N ASP A 2 3.26 2.01 -16.14
CA ASP A 2 2.18 1.07 -16.47
C ASP A 2 2.36 -0.33 -15.87
N SER A 3 3.59 -0.86 -15.84
CA SER A 3 3.87 -2.18 -15.24
C SER A 3 3.65 -2.23 -13.73
N PHE A 4 4.02 -1.15 -13.01
CA PHE A 4 3.81 -1.06 -11.56
C PHE A 4 2.34 -0.86 -11.22
N ASN A 5 1.64 -0.01 -11.98
CA ASN A 5 0.21 0.18 -11.83
C ASN A 5 -0.53 -1.14 -12.06
N GLY A 6 -0.21 -1.87 -13.15
CA GLY A 6 -0.76 -3.20 -13.41
C GLY A 6 -0.57 -4.18 -12.24
N LEU A 7 0.58 -4.13 -11.58
CA LEU A 7 0.89 -4.98 -10.43
C LEU A 7 0.02 -4.72 -9.19
N ILE A 8 -0.37 -3.46 -8.96
CA ILE A 8 -1.27 -3.08 -7.86
C ILE A 8 -2.65 -3.72 -8.05
N PHE A 9 -3.07 -3.93 -9.30
CA PHE A 9 -4.41 -4.44 -9.64
C PHE A 9 -4.51 -5.97 -9.73
N ASP A 10 -3.39 -6.67 -9.99
CA ASP A 10 -3.40 -8.08 -10.42
C ASP A 10 -3.83 -9.07 -9.30
N GLU A 11 -3.29 -8.96 -8.09
CA GLU A 11 -3.71 -9.80 -6.93
C GLU A 11 -3.39 -9.12 -5.59
N GLN A 12 -4.41 -8.62 -4.89
CA GLN A 12 -4.22 -7.83 -3.66
C GLN A 12 -3.66 -8.62 -2.47
N GLU A 13 -3.99 -9.90 -2.29
CA GLU A 13 -3.50 -10.68 -1.12
C GLU A 13 -2.04 -11.14 -1.27
N SER A 14 -1.56 -11.23 -2.52
CA SER A 14 -0.23 -11.73 -2.85
C SER A 14 0.92 -10.84 -2.38
N TRP A 15 0.66 -9.57 -2.06
CA TRP A 15 1.69 -8.66 -1.55
C TRP A 15 2.21 -9.11 -0.18
N VAL A 16 1.30 -9.54 0.70
CA VAL A 16 1.64 -10.08 2.03
C VAL A 16 2.37 -11.43 1.89
N ASP A 17 2.07 -12.18 0.82
CA ASP A 17 2.72 -13.48 0.58
C ASP A 17 4.21 -13.38 0.25
N THR A 18 4.71 -12.20 -0.14
CA THR A 18 6.14 -11.95 -0.40
C THR A 18 6.97 -11.68 0.85
N LEU A 19 6.33 -11.45 1.99
CA LEU A 19 7.01 -11.17 3.25
C LEU A 19 7.60 -12.45 3.86
N PRO A 20 8.69 -12.36 4.64
CA PRO A 20 9.22 -13.48 5.42
C PRO A 20 8.14 -14.18 6.25
N SER A 21 8.24 -15.51 6.39
CA SER A 21 7.19 -16.36 6.99
C SER A 21 6.64 -15.86 8.32
N TYR A 22 7.50 -15.33 9.19
CA TYR A 22 7.06 -14.74 10.48
C TYR A 22 6.14 -13.53 10.29
N GLN A 23 6.56 -12.57 9.45
CA GLN A 23 5.80 -11.36 9.17
C GLN A 23 4.48 -11.69 8.48
N LYS A 24 4.55 -12.55 7.45
CA LYS A 24 3.40 -13.07 6.71
C LYS A 24 2.36 -13.72 7.63
N ASN A 25 2.77 -14.67 8.47
CA ASN A 25 1.85 -15.42 9.33
C ASN A 25 1.16 -14.50 10.34
N ARG A 26 1.91 -13.56 10.92
CA ARG A 26 1.36 -12.59 11.88
C ARG A 26 0.36 -11.64 11.23
N ILE A 27 0.66 -11.13 10.03
CA ILE A 27 -0.23 -10.23 9.29
C ILE A 27 -1.49 -10.97 8.85
N LYS A 28 -1.36 -12.20 8.32
CA LYS A 28 -2.52 -13.02 7.94
C LYS A 28 -3.44 -13.30 9.14
N GLN A 29 -2.88 -13.57 10.33
CA GLN A 29 -3.68 -13.76 11.54
C GLN A 29 -4.51 -12.52 11.91
N ILE A 30 -3.95 -11.32 11.75
CA ILE A 30 -4.65 -10.05 12.03
C ILE A 30 -5.73 -9.79 10.97
N LEU A 31 -5.43 -10.00 9.69
CA LEU A 31 -6.40 -9.84 8.59
C LEU A 31 -7.58 -10.80 8.73
N SER A 32 -7.34 -12.06 9.12
CA SER A 32 -8.39 -13.06 9.39
C SER A 32 -9.32 -12.68 10.55
N SER A 33 -8.93 -11.72 11.39
CA SER A 33 -9.77 -11.17 12.46
C SER A 33 -10.75 -10.10 11.97
N GLY A 34 -10.87 -9.90 10.64
CA GLY A 34 -11.79 -8.94 10.02
C GLY A 34 -11.29 -7.49 10.01
N LYS A 35 -9.99 -7.27 10.30
CA LYS A 35 -9.37 -5.95 10.30
C LYS A 35 -9.01 -5.49 8.89
N SER A 36 -9.16 -4.19 8.63
CA SER A 36 -8.73 -3.60 7.37
C SER A 36 -7.19 -3.63 7.23
N PRO A 37 -6.63 -3.53 6.00
CA PRO A 37 -5.19 -3.43 5.81
C PRO A 37 -4.55 -2.28 6.60
N LYS A 38 -5.23 -1.13 6.67
CA LYS A 38 -4.77 0.05 7.42
C LYS A 38 -4.77 -0.20 8.93
N GLU A 39 -5.84 -0.76 9.50
CA GLU A 39 -5.87 -1.16 10.91
C GLU A 39 -4.80 -2.21 11.23
N THR A 40 -4.54 -3.13 10.30
CA THR A 40 -3.49 -4.16 10.45
C THR A 40 -2.10 -3.53 10.46
N ALA A 41 -1.87 -2.48 9.66
CA ALA A 41 -0.61 -1.74 9.65
C ALA A 41 -0.38 -1.02 10.98
N ILE A 42 -1.42 -0.38 11.54
CA ILE A 42 -1.37 0.23 12.87
C ILE A 42 -1.03 -0.84 13.92
N LEU A 43 -1.75 -1.97 13.92
CA LEU A 43 -1.49 -3.07 14.85
C LEU A 43 -0.07 -3.63 14.71
N TRP A 44 0.45 -3.75 13.49
CA TRP A 44 1.84 -4.17 13.25
C TRP A 44 2.83 -3.22 13.91
N LEU A 45 2.67 -1.91 13.68
CA LEU A 45 3.51 -0.86 14.26
C LEU A 45 3.47 -0.87 15.79
N THR A 46 2.29 -1.06 16.38
CA THR A 46 2.10 -1.08 17.84
C THR A 46 2.68 -2.31 18.54
N ALA A 47 2.86 -3.41 17.80
CA ALA A 47 3.11 -4.72 18.38
C ALA A 47 4.58 -5.16 18.25
N SER A 48 5.51 -4.24 17.95
CA SER A 48 6.94 -4.52 17.88
C SER A 48 7.61 -4.59 19.27
N PRO A 49 8.77 -5.28 19.41
CA PRO A 49 9.32 -5.64 20.71
C PRO A 49 9.75 -4.43 21.55
N GLN A 50 9.62 -4.58 22.86
CA GLN A 50 9.84 -3.63 23.97
C GLN A 50 11.20 -2.88 24.02
N ASN A 51 12.09 -3.03 23.02
CA ASN A 51 13.49 -2.59 23.09
C ASN A 51 13.93 -1.55 22.04
N THR A 52 13.01 -1.03 21.23
CA THR A 52 13.18 0.27 20.58
C THR A 52 12.17 1.19 21.21
N ALA A 53 12.59 2.36 21.69
CA ALA A 53 11.72 3.33 22.35
C ALA A 53 10.37 3.40 21.62
N PRO A 54 9.23 3.29 22.33
CA PRO A 54 7.93 3.32 21.69
C PRO A 54 7.89 4.58 20.83
N PHE A 55 7.61 4.43 19.53
CA PHE A 55 7.34 5.58 18.67
C PHE A 55 6.20 6.33 19.35
N GLY A 56 6.54 7.47 19.96
CA GLY A 56 5.89 7.91 21.20
C GLY A 56 4.39 8.14 21.05
N THR A 57 3.60 7.40 21.83
CA THR A 57 2.14 7.51 22.02
C THR A 57 1.28 7.09 20.82
N ILE A 58 0.03 6.69 21.09
CA ILE A 58 -1.02 6.36 20.09
C ILE A 58 -1.17 7.47 19.02
N LYS A 59 -0.81 8.72 19.36
CA LYS A 59 -0.70 9.84 18.40
C LYS A 59 0.54 9.74 17.51
N GLY A 60 1.71 9.41 18.05
CA GLY A 60 2.95 9.25 17.28
C GLY A 60 2.95 8.08 16.31
N GLU A 61 2.21 7.01 16.61
CA GLU A 61 2.04 5.86 15.71
C GLU A 61 1.20 6.21 14.47
N ASN A 62 0.14 7.00 14.65
CA ASN A 62 -0.62 7.56 13.54
C ASN A 62 0.24 8.54 12.73
N ILE A 63 1.00 9.41 13.39
CA ILE A 63 1.93 10.34 12.72
C ILE A 63 2.98 9.58 11.92
N PHE A 64 3.47 8.43 12.41
CA PHE A 64 4.41 7.61 11.67
C PHE A 64 3.77 7.00 10.42
N LEU A 65 2.56 6.44 10.55
CA LEU A 65 1.82 5.91 9.40
C LEU A 65 1.48 7.02 8.40
N GLU A 66 1.06 8.19 8.85
CA GLU A 66 0.77 9.37 8.03
C GLU A 66 2.01 9.81 7.24
N LYS A 67 3.19 9.83 7.87
CA LYS A 67 4.44 10.12 7.16
C LYS A 67 4.78 9.05 6.13
N VAL A 68 4.58 7.77 6.44
CA VAL A 68 4.79 6.69 5.46
C VAL A 68 3.80 6.81 4.31
N GLU A 69 2.55 7.20 4.58
CA GLU A 69 1.53 7.46 3.56
C GLU A 69 1.92 8.65 2.66
N GLU A 70 2.38 9.76 3.23
CA GLU A 70 2.85 10.96 2.50
C GLU A 70 4.05 10.65 1.61
N GLU A 71 5.04 9.90 2.12
CA GLU A 71 6.22 9.52 1.35
C GLU A 71 5.89 8.50 0.24
N LEU A 72 4.97 7.57 0.52
CA LEU A 72 4.46 6.63 -0.48
C LEU A 72 3.65 7.37 -1.56
N GLU A 73 2.84 8.35 -1.18
CA GLU A 73 2.12 9.22 -2.11
C GLU A 73 3.10 9.97 -3.00
N GLY A 74 4.13 10.61 -2.44
CA GLY A 74 5.17 11.28 -3.22
C GLY A 74 5.81 10.35 -4.25
N LEU A 75 6.13 9.12 -3.86
CA LEU A 75 6.75 8.13 -4.75
C LEU A 75 5.82 7.72 -5.90
N ILE A 76 4.52 7.58 -5.64
CA ILE A 76 3.53 7.12 -6.62
C ILE A 76 3.05 8.27 -7.51
N CYS A 77 2.76 9.44 -6.92
CA CYS A 77 2.22 10.62 -7.60
C CYS A 77 3.29 11.43 -8.35
N GLY A 78 4.57 11.14 -8.13
CA GLY A 78 5.66 11.65 -8.97
C GLY A 78 6.36 12.89 -8.43
N ASP A 79 6.60 12.92 -7.12
CA ASP A 79 7.54 13.85 -6.50
C ASP A 79 8.95 13.61 -7.06
N GLU A 80 9.64 14.70 -7.43
CA GLU A 80 10.97 14.69 -8.04
C GLU A 80 12.00 13.96 -7.17
N LYS A 81 11.85 13.97 -5.84
CA LYS A 81 12.77 13.27 -4.92
C LYS A 81 12.79 11.75 -5.13
N TYR A 82 11.78 11.20 -5.80
CA TYR A 82 11.65 9.77 -6.08
C TYR A 82 11.91 9.38 -7.54
N ASP A 83 12.32 10.30 -8.39
CA ASP A 83 12.45 10.04 -9.83
C ASP A 83 13.40 8.89 -10.16
N ASP A 84 14.53 8.78 -9.45
CA ASP A 84 15.46 7.67 -9.68
C ASP A 84 14.89 6.32 -9.25
N TYR A 85 14.07 6.29 -8.19
CA TYR A 85 13.35 5.08 -7.78
C TYR A 85 12.23 4.73 -8.77
N ARG A 86 11.51 5.73 -9.29
CA ARG A 86 10.45 5.55 -10.30
C ARG A 86 11.01 5.08 -11.65
N LYS A 87 12.20 5.55 -12.04
CA LYS A 87 12.94 5.06 -13.21
C LYS A 87 13.30 3.59 -13.04
N LYS A 88 13.84 3.20 -11.88
CA LYS A 88 14.16 1.79 -11.56
C LYS A 88 12.92 0.89 -11.56
N LEU A 89 11.80 1.36 -11.01
CA LEU A 89 10.51 0.64 -11.06
C LEU A 89 9.96 0.52 -12.49
N SER A 90 10.32 1.43 -13.39
CA SER A 90 9.83 1.43 -14.78
C SER A 90 10.77 0.74 -15.76
N SER A 91 12.06 0.59 -15.42
CA SER A 91 13.06 -0.08 -16.26
C SER A 91 12.98 -1.60 -16.22
N GLU A 92 12.33 -2.16 -15.20
CA GLU A 92 12.19 -3.60 -15.02
C GLU A 92 10.98 -4.14 -15.80
N VAL A 93 11.25 -5.05 -16.75
CA VAL A 93 10.25 -5.68 -17.61
C VAL A 93 9.39 -6.69 -16.84
N ASN A 94 9.95 -7.31 -15.79
CA ASN A 94 9.27 -8.28 -14.92
C ASN A 94 9.40 -7.85 -13.46
N LEU A 95 8.69 -6.79 -13.10
CA LEU A 95 8.70 -6.26 -11.74
C LEU A 95 8.08 -7.28 -10.78
N SER A 96 8.87 -7.88 -9.88
CA SER A 96 8.31 -8.76 -8.85
C SER A 96 7.76 -7.95 -7.66
N LYS A 97 6.69 -8.46 -7.03
CA LYS A 97 6.08 -7.84 -5.82
C LYS A 97 7.11 -7.61 -4.70
N GLY A 98 8.02 -8.59 -4.50
CA GLY A 98 9.09 -8.50 -3.52
C GLY A 98 10.16 -7.44 -3.87
N TYR A 99 10.53 -7.32 -5.15
CA TYR A 99 11.44 -6.27 -5.60
C TYR A 99 10.83 -4.87 -5.42
N ALA A 100 9.56 -4.70 -5.77
CA ALA A 100 8.85 -3.43 -5.56
C ALA A 100 8.79 -3.04 -4.08
N ILE A 101 8.38 -3.98 -3.21
CA ILE A 101 8.37 -3.73 -1.75
C ILE A 101 9.77 -3.38 -1.25
N GLY A 102 10.79 -4.13 -1.65
CA GLY A 102 12.18 -3.88 -1.22
C GLY A 102 12.68 -2.50 -1.65
N LEU A 103 12.43 -2.12 -2.91
CA LEU A 103 12.86 -0.84 -3.46
C LEU A 103 12.13 0.34 -2.80
N ILE A 104 10.80 0.26 -2.65
CA ILE A 104 10.00 1.29 -1.98
C ILE A 104 10.41 1.40 -0.51
N SER A 105 10.61 0.28 0.17
CA SER A 105 11.07 0.27 1.57
C SER A 105 12.44 0.90 1.73
N SER A 106 13.35 0.68 0.78
CA SER A 106 14.69 1.30 0.78
C SER A 106 14.65 2.80 0.53
N ALA A 107 13.67 3.29 -0.24
CA ALA A 107 13.49 4.70 -0.54
C ALA A 107 12.91 5.47 0.66
N ILE A 108 11.89 4.90 1.31
CA ILE A 108 11.13 5.57 2.37
C ILE A 108 11.83 5.45 3.74
N ALA A 109 12.51 4.33 4.01
CA ALA A 109 13.09 4.06 5.34
C ALA A 109 14.03 5.15 5.89
N PRO A 110 14.97 5.69 5.10
CA PRO A 110 15.84 6.77 5.56
C PRO A 110 15.08 8.06 5.91
N VAL A 111 14.00 8.36 5.19
CA VAL A 111 13.22 9.60 5.34
C VAL A 111 12.39 9.57 6.63
N VAL A 112 11.84 8.42 6.97
CA VAL A 112 11.03 8.25 8.19
C VAL A 112 11.85 7.83 9.42
N GLY A 113 13.18 7.69 9.28
CA GLY A 113 14.07 7.33 10.39
C GLY A 113 13.86 5.91 10.92
N SER A 114 13.52 4.96 10.05
CA SER A 114 13.30 3.55 10.42
C SER A 114 14.06 2.60 9.48
N SER A 115 13.93 1.29 9.69
CA SER A 115 14.61 0.28 8.87
C SER A 115 13.71 -0.25 7.76
N GLY A 116 14.26 -0.51 6.57
CA GLY A 116 13.49 -1.06 5.44
C GLY A 116 12.79 -2.39 5.79
N ALA A 117 13.43 -3.24 6.59
CA ALA A 117 12.84 -4.51 7.05
C ALA A 117 11.62 -4.34 7.98
N PHE A 118 11.55 -3.21 8.67
CA PHE A 118 10.45 -2.87 9.58
C PHE A 118 9.25 -2.25 8.84
N ILE A 119 9.51 -1.43 7.82
CA ILE A 119 8.49 -0.73 7.04
C ILE A 119 7.91 -1.60 5.92
N ALA A 120 8.66 -2.58 5.41
CA ALA A 120 8.20 -3.46 4.33
C ALA A 120 6.79 -4.06 4.54
N PRO A 121 6.43 -4.59 5.73
CA PRO A 121 5.06 -4.98 6.06
C PRO A 121 4.01 -3.89 5.93
N VAL A 122 4.35 -2.68 6.36
CA VAL A 122 3.45 -1.51 6.33
C VAL A 122 3.20 -1.08 4.88
N ILE A 123 4.25 -1.00 4.07
CA ILE A 123 4.14 -0.69 2.64
C ILE A 123 3.29 -1.73 1.92
N ALA A 124 3.50 -3.02 2.18
CA ALA A 124 2.70 -4.08 1.58
C ALA A 124 1.21 -3.90 1.91
N LEU A 125 0.86 -3.60 3.17
CA LEU A 125 -0.52 -3.37 3.60
C LEU A 125 -1.13 -2.11 2.99
N LEU A 126 -0.36 -1.03 2.83
CA LEU A 126 -0.81 0.18 2.16
C LEU A 126 -1.11 -0.09 0.68
N LEU A 127 -0.24 -0.82 -0.03
CA LEU A 127 -0.48 -1.22 -1.42
C LEU A 127 -1.72 -2.10 -1.58
N VAL A 128 -1.96 -3.04 -0.66
CA VAL A 128 -3.22 -3.82 -0.61
C VAL A 128 -4.42 -2.89 -0.44
N GLY A 129 -4.33 -1.92 0.48
CA GLY A 129 -5.37 -0.93 0.74
C GLY A 129 -5.68 -0.09 -0.52
N MET A 130 -4.65 0.43 -1.17
CA MET A 130 -4.78 1.21 -2.41
C MET A 130 -5.44 0.40 -3.53
N GLY A 131 -5.05 -0.87 -3.71
CA GLY A 131 -5.70 -1.76 -4.69
C GLY A 131 -7.19 -1.94 -4.42
N LYS A 132 -7.59 -2.14 -3.16
CA LYS A 132 -9.01 -2.25 -2.77
C LYS A 132 -9.78 -0.96 -3.01
N ILE A 133 -9.20 0.20 -2.64
CA ILE A 133 -9.83 1.51 -2.86
C ILE A 133 -9.99 1.78 -4.37
N ALA A 134 -8.95 1.53 -5.15
CA ALA A 134 -8.96 1.77 -6.59
C ALA A 134 -9.97 0.87 -7.32
N LEU A 135 -10.08 -0.41 -6.94
CA LEU A 135 -11.13 -1.29 -7.45
C LEU A 135 -12.52 -0.81 -7.07
N ASN A 136 -12.72 -0.35 -5.83
CA ASN A 136 -14.02 0.17 -5.41
C ASN A 136 -14.40 1.43 -6.22
N ALA A 137 -13.47 2.37 -6.37
CA ALA A 137 -13.66 3.58 -7.17
C ALA A 137 -13.94 3.26 -8.65
N TRP A 138 -13.27 2.27 -9.22
CA TRP A 138 -13.54 1.80 -10.59
C TRP A 138 -14.95 1.20 -10.73
N CYS A 139 -15.37 0.36 -9.78
CA CYS A 139 -16.71 -0.23 -9.75
C CYS A 139 -17.80 0.84 -9.63
N GLU A 140 -17.59 1.86 -8.79
CA GLU A 140 -18.50 3.00 -8.66
C GLU A 140 -18.59 3.81 -9.96
N SER A 141 -17.46 4.14 -10.60
CA SER A 141 -17.45 4.84 -11.90
C SER A 141 -18.17 4.03 -12.99
N CYS A 142 -18.03 2.70 -13.00
CA CYS A 142 -18.75 1.84 -13.92
C CYS A 142 -20.26 1.79 -13.63
N LYS A 143 -20.65 1.77 -12.35
CA LYS A 143 -22.06 1.81 -11.93
C LYS A 143 -22.72 3.13 -12.34
N GLU A 144 -22.01 4.24 -12.16
CA GLU A 144 -22.47 5.57 -12.59
C GLU A 144 -22.65 5.65 -14.10
N LYS A 145 -21.67 5.19 -14.89
CA LYS A 145 -21.77 5.11 -16.36
C LYS A 145 -22.97 4.27 -16.81
N ARG A 146 -23.24 3.16 -16.12
CA ARG A 146 -24.40 2.30 -16.39
C ARG A 146 -25.71 3.01 -16.04
N ASN A 147 -25.78 3.70 -14.91
CA ASN A 147 -26.99 4.43 -14.49
C ASN A 147 -27.31 5.57 -15.47
N ARG A 148 -26.30 6.36 -15.87
CA ARG A 148 -26.45 7.41 -16.90
C ARG A 148 -26.90 6.86 -18.26
N ARG A 149 -26.54 5.62 -18.62
CA ARG A 149 -27.07 4.98 -19.84
C ARG A 149 -28.54 4.61 -19.69
N LEU A 150 -28.96 4.12 -18.52
CA LEU A 150 -30.36 3.78 -18.26
C LEU A 150 -31.25 5.03 -18.26
N GLU A 151 -30.78 6.13 -17.66
CA GLU A 151 -31.49 7.42 -17.69
C GLU A 151 -31.68 7.96 -19.11
N LYS A 152 -30.72 7.75 -20.01
CA LYS A 152 -30.85 8.13 -21.42
C LYS A 152 -31.88 7.29 -22.18
N ILE A 153 -32.04 6.02 -21.82
CA ILE A 153 -33.02 5.12 -22.47
C ILE A 153 -34.46 5.44 -22.01
N VAL A 154 -34.63 5.89 -20.77
CA VAL A 154 -35.96 6.25 -20.20
C VAL A 154 -36.36 7.69 -20.55
N GLY A 155 -35.42 8.57 -20.90
CA GLY A 155 -35.69 9.96 -21.30
C GLY A 155 -36.00 10.17 -22.79
N GLU A 156 -36.12 9.09 -23.58
CA GLU A 156 -36.48 9.09 -25.01
C GLU A 156 -37.93 8.59 -25.28
N GLU A 157 -38.79 8.57 -24.26
CA GLU A 157 -40.26 8.39 -24.40
C GLU A 157 -41.03 9.70 -24.18
#